data_AF-A0A538IE48-F1
#
_entry.id   AF-A0A538IE48-F1
#
_cell.length_a   1.000
_cell.length_b   1.000
_cell.length_c   1.000
_cell.angle_alpha   90.00
_cell.angle_beta   90.00
_cell.angle_gamma   90.00
#
_symmetry.space_group_name_H-M   'P 1'
#
loop_
_entity.id
_entity.type
_entity.pdbx_description
1 polymer ?
#
loop_
_entity_poly.entity_id
_entity_poly.type
_entity_poly.pdbx_seq_one_letter_code
_entity_poly.pdbx_strand_id
1 'polypeptide(L)'
;MNLADPIDEAIALVPSRVAIIVDEDEITFAALGMSARATANEIEVMARAAGCRDVSIADRDAAGRVHEATGLEPLGEEILAGDGEPPPHLKVSDDDICVVLFTSGTTGVPKPVPFSHAILGGRIKAFAPAPDPSAPTLVSISCVPFHHVAGLVGVFVGLAGGNTVVLQRRFDAGAWLALVERHRVQRVFLVPTMLQRIIDHPDVAKADLRSVQLITYGAAPATPELIVRARGLFPGAAFVQVFGQTETLGGVVALGPEDEDAAKRGSVGKPMAGVEVRVVDPATGVDVADGEVGEFWARAPHTATPGWIRSGDLVRRDAEGYIYVAGRMSDVINRGGEKIDPAEVEAVLWAHKDVADVAVA
;
A
#
# COMPACT_ATOMS: atom_id res chain seq x y z
N MET A 1 16.52 -27.41 36.85
CA MET A 1 15.61 -27.63 35.71
C MET A 1 16.16 -26.76 34.60
N ASN A 2 16.68 -27.40 33.56
CA ASN A 2 17.74 -26.86 32.71
C ASN A 2 17.21 -25.81 31.72
N LEU A 3 17.82 -24.63 31.75
CA LEU A 3 17.86 -23.66 30.66
C LEU A 3 18.86 -24.18 29.64
N ALA A 4 18.41 -24.62 28.46
CA ALA A 4 19.26 -24.86 27.30
C ALA A 4 18.36 -25.19 26.09
N ASP A 5 17.99 -24.17 25.33
CA ASP A 5 18.59 -23.99 24.01
C ASP A 5 18.43 -22.50 23.62
N PRO A 6 19.49 -21.79 23.23
CA PRO A 6 19.35 -20.49 22.61
C PRO A 6 18.64 -20.67 21.28
N ILE A 7 17.67 -19.80 20.98
CA ILE A 7 17.11 -19.69 19.62
C ILE A 7 18.25 -19.18 18.72
N ASP A 8 19.02 -20.12 18.16
CA ASP A 8 20.16 -19.84 17.26
C ASP A 8 19.73 -19.36 15.86
N GLU A 9 18.42 -19.33 15.58
CA GLU A 9 17.88 -18.83 14.33
C GLU A 9 17.28 -17.45 14.52
N ALA A 10 18.06 -16.41 14.25
CA ALA A 10 17.42 -15.19 13.85
C ALA A 10 16.75 -15.38 12.51
N ILE A 11 15.51 -14.90 12.43
CA ILE A 11 14.69 -14.97 11.23
C ILE A 11 15.19 -13.88 10.27
N ALA A 12 16.24 -14.18 9.52
CA ALA A 12 16.49 -13.46 8.28
C ALA A 12 15.57 -14.01 7.20
N LEU A 13 15.05 -13.10 6.38
CA LEU A 13 14.32 -13.41 5.17
C LEU A 13 15.34 -13.95 4.15
N VAL A 14 15.57 -15.26 4.19
CA VAL A 14 16.49 -15.98 3.30
C VAL A 14 15.66 -16.67 2.20
N PRO A 15 16.13 -16.76 0.93
CA PRO A 15 15.36 -17.29 -0.21
C PRO A 15 14.67 -18.65 -0.02
N SER A 16 15.18 -19.50 0.87
CA SER A 16 14.64 -20.83 1.14
C SER A 16 13.69 -20.87 2.35
N ARG A 17 13.50 -19.78 3.08
CA ARG A 17 12.78 -19.71 4.37
C ARG A 17 11.88 -18.47 4.43
N VAL A 18 10.83 -18.46 3.61
CA VAL A 18 9.78 -17.43 3.66
C VAL A 18 8.95 -17.65 4.92
N ALA A 19 9.04 -16.73 5.88
CA ALA A 19 8.20 -16.71 7.08
C ALA A 19 6.78 -16.24 6.75
N ILE A 20 5.79 -17.08 7.04
CA ILE A 20 4.37 -16.66 7.01
C ILE A 20 4.17 -15.74 8.21
N ILE A 21 3.72 -14.50 7.99
CA ILE A 21 3.40 -13.57 9.07
C ILE A 21 1.94 -13.20 8.99
N VAL A 22 1.20 -13.62 10.01
CA VAL A 22 -0.20 -13.28 10.22
C VAL A 22 -0.27 -12.58 11.57
N ASP A 23 -0.33 -11.25 11.54
CA ASP A 23 -0.19 -10.42 12.74
C ASP A 23 -1.01 -9.12 12.59
N GLU A 24 -1.90 -8.81 13.55
CA GLU A 24 -2.60 -7.51 13.64
C GLU A 24 -1.80 -6.43 14.38
N ASP A 25 -0.71 -6.79 15.05
CA ASP A 25 -0.31 -6.19 16.31
C ASP A 25 1.13 -5.67 16.39
N GLU A 26 2.09 -6.18 15.60
CA GLU A 26 3.51 -5.79 15.65
C GLU A 26 4.25 -5.71 14.28
N ILE A 27 5.41 -5.03 14.25
CA ILE A 27 6.30 -4.97 13.08
C ILE A 27 7.06 -6.29 13.00
N THR A 28 6.42 -7.27 12.38
CA THR A 28 7.02 -8.59 12.18
C THR A 28 7.59 -8.66 10.76
N PHE A 29 8.85 -9.05 10.61
CA PHE A 29 9.65 -8.99 9.38
C PHE A 29 9.00 -9.74 8.20
N ALA A 30 8.21 -9.05 7.37
CA ALA A 30 7.36 -9.69 6.37
C ALA A 30 8.12 -10.43 5.25
N ALA A 31 8.05 -11.76 5.22
CA ALA A 31 8.27 -12.55 3.99
C ALA A 31 6.98 -12.68 3.18
N LEU A 32 5.84 -12.72 3.89
CA LEU A 32 4.50 -12.91 3.35
C LEU A 32 3.52 -12.08 4.18
N GLY A 33 3.14 -10.90 3.70
CA GLY A 33 2.15 -10.07 4.39
C GLY A 33 0.75 -10.63 4.18
N MET A 34 0.11 -11.14 5.23
CA MET A 34 -1.26 -11.66 5.18
C MET A 34 -2.19 -10.88 6.09
N SER A 35 -3.46 -10.81 5.72
CA SER A 35 -4.49 -10.31 6.63
C SER A 35 -4.64 -11.28 7.80
N ALA A 36 -4.69 -10.76 9.02
CA ALA A 36 -5.02 -11.56 10.19
C ALA A 36 -6.44 -12.15 10.16
N ARG A 37 -7.27 -11.74 9.20
CA ARG A 37 -8.60 -12.35 8.96
C ARG A 37 -8.58 -13.47 7.94
N ALA A 38 -7.42 -13.77 7.35
CA ALA A 38 -7.30 -14.86 6.40
C ALA A 38 -7.73 -16.18 7.04
N THR A 39 -8.56 -16.93 6.33
CA THR A 39 -8.96 -18.28 6.69
C THR A 39 -7.78 -19.24 6.55
N ALA A 40 -7.82 -20.39 7.22
CA ALA A 40 -6.79 -21.42 7.07
C ALA A 40 -6.57 -21.82 5.60
N ASN A 41 -7.66 -21.94 4.82
CA ASN A 41 -7.57 -22.22 3.38
C ASN A 41 -6.86 -21.09 2.60
N GLU A 42 -7.16 -19.82 2.88
CA GLU A 42 -6.46 -18.69 2.25
C GLU A 42 -4.97 -18.68 2.60
N ILE A 43 -4.63 -18.98 3.86
CA ILE A 43 -3.25 -19.13 4.34
C ILE A 43 -2.54 -20.24 3.58
N GLU A 44 -3.15 -21.43 3.46
CA GLU A 44 -2.56 -22.56 2.74
C GLU A 44 -2.31 -22.20 1.26
N VAL A 45 -3.31 -21.61 0.59
CA VAL A 45 -3.21 -21.23 -0.82
C VAL A 45 -2.08 -20.23 -1.05
N MET A 46 -2.00 -19.18 -0.23
CA MET A 46 -0.97 -18.15 -0.35
C MET A 46 0.42 -18.69 -0.01
N ALA A 47 0.55 -19.47 1.07
CA ALA A 47 1.81 -20.10 1.47
C ALA A 47 2.35 -21.01 0.37
N ARG A 48 1.47 -21.84 -0.22
CA ARG A 48 1.80 -22.72 -1.35
C ARG A 48 2.20 -21.92 -2.58
N ALA A 49 1.47 -20.86 -2.91
CA ALA A 49 1.76 -20.00 -4.07
C ALA A 49 3.11 -19.27 -3.93
N ALA A 50 3.48 -18.86 -2.72
CA ALA A 50 4.77 -18.26 -2.41
C ALA A 50 5.90 -19.30 -2.23
N GLY A 51 5.57 -20.59 -2.14
CA GLY A 51 6.55 -21.65 -1.94
C GLY A 51 7.15 -21.72 -0.53
N CYS A 52 6.40 -21.31 0.50
CA CYS A 52 6.84 -21.34 1.91
C CYS A 52 7.05 -22.78 2.40
N ARG A 53 8.09 -23.03 3.22
CA ARG A 53 8.41 -24.41 3.68
C ARG A 53 8.80 -24.58 5.14
N ASP A 54 9.35 -23.57 5.81
CA ASP A 54 10.19 -23.87 6.98
C ASP A 54 9.84 -23.11 8.28
N VAL A 55 9.18 -21.93 8.22
CA VAL A 55 8.92 -21.10 9.42
C VAL A 55 7.58 -20.37 9.29
N SER A 56 6.83 -20.30 10.39
CA SER A 56 5.64 -19.46 10.51
C SER A 56 5.68 -18.63 11.78
N ILE A 57 5.27 -17.37 11.70
CA ILE A 57 5.09 -16.46 12.82
C ILE A 57 3.62 -16.03 12.83
N ALA A 58 2.99 -16.10 13.98
CA ALA A 58 1.60 -15.71 14.11
C ALA A 58 1.34 -15.13 15.49
N ASP A 59 0.45 -14.14 15.55
CA ASP A 59 -0.13 -13.73 16.83
C ASP A 59 -0.92 -14.89 17.47
N ARG A 60 -1.28 -14.73 18.75
CA ARG A 60 -2.00 -15.77 19.50
C ARG A 60 -3.33 -16.17 18.85
N ASP A 61 -4.00 -15.24 18.18
CA ASP A 61 -5.33 -15.42 17.59
C ASP A 61 -5.25 -16.05 16.18
N ALA A 62 -4.10 -15.95 15.52
CA ALA A 62 -3.82 -16.51 14.20
C ALA A 62 -3.07 -17.86 14.27
N ALA A 63 -2.36 -18.15 15.36
CA ALA A 63 -1.52 -19.34 15.49
C ALA A 63 -2.26 -20.65 15.13
N GLY A 64 -3.46 -20.86 15.69
CA GLY A 64 -4.24 -22.07 15.40
C GLY A 64 -4.58 -22.23 13.91
N ARG A 65 -4.93 -21.13 13.22
CA ARG A 65 -5.26 -21.14 11.78
C ARG A 65 -4.02 -21.36 10.93
N VAL A 66 -2.88 -20.80 11.31
CA VAL A 66 -1.61 -20.99 10.60
C VAL A 66 -1.14 -22.45 10.74
N HIS A 67 -1.26 -23.02 11.93
CA HIS A 67 -0.97 -24.44 12.15
C HIS A 67 -1.90 -25.34 11.33
N GLU A 68 -3.22 -25.08 11.35
CA GLU A 68 -4.19 -25.82 10.55
C GLU A 68 -3.87 -25.75 9.05
N ALA A 69 -3.48 -24.58 8.55
CA ALA A 69 -3.20 -24.34 7.14
C ALA A 69 -1.90 -24.96 6.63
N THR A 70 -0.87 -25.08 7.50
CA THR A 70 0.50 -25.37 7.05
C THR A 70 1.14 -26.56 7.72
N GLY A 71 0.59 -27.01 8.85
CA GLY A 71 1.23 -28.00 9.72
C GLY A 71 2.47 -27.49 10.45
N LEU A 72 2.83 -26.21 10.30
CA LEU A 72 3.94 -25.59 11.01
C LEU A 72 3.48 -25.16 12.40
N GLU A 73 4.37 -25.25 13.39
CA GLU A 73 4.16 -24.62 14.68
C GLU A 73 4.48 -23.13 14.57
N PRO A 74 3.49 -22.22 14.77
CA PRO A 74 3.74 -20.80 14.71
C PRO A 74 4.58 -20.33 15.88
N LEU A 75 5.62 -19.58 15.57
CA LEU A 75 6.36 -18.81 16.56
C LEU A 75 5.48 -17.61 16.97
N GLY A 76 5.24 -17.46 18.28
CA GLY A 76 4.48 -16.33 18.84
C GLY A 76 5.38 -15.17 19.29
N GLU A 77 4.80 -14.22 20.05
CA GLU A 77 5.49 -13.04 20.61
C GLU A 77 6.75 -13.36 21.43
N GLU A 78 6.91 -14.61 21.88
CA GLU A 78 8.07 -15.09 22.63
C GLU A 78 9.40 -14.91 21.88
N ILE A 79 9.38 -14.85 20.53
CA ILE A 79 10.58 -14.56 19.73
C ILE A 79 11.10 -13.13 19.93
N LEU A 80 10.25 -12.21 20.40
CA LEU A 80 10.58 -10.80 20.62
C LEU A 80 11.09 -10.54 22.04
N ALA A 81 10.93 -11.51 22.94
CA ALA A 81 11.35 -11.41 24.33
C ALA A 81 12.84 -11.71 24.54
N GLY A 82 13.58 -12.05 23.48
CA GLY A 82 15.00 -12.37 23.54
C GLY A 82 15.91 -11.13 23.63
N ASP A 83 16.84 -11.16 24.57
CA ASP A 83 18.04 -10.31 24.67
C ASP A 83 19.24 -10.91 23.91
N GLY A 84 18.96 -11.82 22.97
CA GLY A 84 19.95 -12.55 22.19
C GLY A 84 20.85 -11.62 21.38
N GLU A 85 22.13 -11.98 21.28
CA GLU A 85 23.05 -11.34 20.34
C GLU A 85 22.47 -11.45 18.92
N PRO A 86 22.60 -10.40 18.08
CA PRO A 86 22.20 -10.50 16.69
C PRO A 86 22.87 -11.72 16.07
N PRO A 87 22.14 -12.49 15.24
CA PRO A 87 22.67 -13.71 14.64
C PRO A 87 24.00 -13.43 13.94
N PRO A 88 24.90 -14.44 13.85
CA PRO A 88 26.05 -14.33 12.99
C PRO A 88 25.58 -13.95 11.58
N HIS A 89 26.22 -12.95 10.97
CA HIS A 89 25.83 -12.33 9.70
C HIS A 89 25.32 -13.37 8.69
N LEU A 90 24.00 -13.47 8.57
CA LEU A 90 23.36 -14.31 7.57
C LEU A 90 23.77 -13.74 6.20
N LYS A 91 24.28 -14.61 5.32
CA LYS A 91 24.63 -14.23 3.95
C LYS A 91 23.34 -14.06 3.17
N VAL A 92 22.86 -12.82 3.08
CA VAL A 92 21.73 -12.41 2.26
C VAL A 92 22.26 -11.67 1.04
N SER A 93 21.79 -12.04 -0.15
CA SER A 93 22.06 -11.36 -1.40
C SER A 93 21.03 -10.27 -1.66
N ASP A 94 21.42 -9.20 -2.35
CA ASP A 94 20.51 -8.14 -2.80
C ASP A 94 19.41 -8.68 -3.75
N ASP A 95 19.68 -9.77 -4.47
CA ASP A 95 18.72 -10.42 -5.37
C ASP A 95 17.75 -11.37 -4.64
N ASP A 96 17.98 -11.63 -3.36
CA ASP A 96 17.13 -12.51 -2.57
C ASP A 96 15.76 -11.87 -2.35
N ILE A 97 14.69 -12.66 -2.53
CA ILE A 97 13.32 -12.23 -2.24
C ILE A 97 13.19 -12.01 -0.74
N CYS A 98 12.84 -10.78 -0.38
CA CYS A 98 12.63 -10.37 0.99
C CYS A 98 11.15 -10.28 1.34
N VAL A 99 10.29 -9.90 0.39
CA VAL A 99 8.86 -9.69 0.62
C VAL A 99 8.07 -10.29 -0.53
N VAL A 100 6.97 -10.96 -0.21
CA VAL A 100 5.92 -11.33 -1.17
C VAL A 100 4.61 -10.68 -0.72
N LEU A 101 4.04 -9.85 -1.61
CA LEU A 101 2.70 -9.29 -1.45
C LEU A 101 1.71 -10.04 -2.32
N PHE A 102 0.43 -10.03 -1.95
CA PHE A 102 -0.62 -10.67 -2.75
C PHE A 102 -1.58 -9.66 -3.37
N THR A 103 -2.01 -9.97 -4.59
CA THR A 103 -3.12 -9.28 -5.25
C THR A 103 -4.30 -10.23 -5.44
N SER A 104 -5.52 -9.68 -5.46
CA SER A 104 -6.76 -10.46 -5.39
C SER A 104 -6.96 -11.46 -6.54
N GLY A 105 -6.27 -11.29 -7.66
CA GLY A 105 -6.30 -12.21 -8.81
C GLY A 105 -7.69 -12.31 -9.46
N THR A 106 -7.77 -12.14 -10.78
CA THR A 106 -9.05 -12.23 -11.52
C THR A 106 -9.74 -13.60 -11.44
N THR A 107 -9.02 -14.64 -11.01
CA THR A 107 -9.49 -16.02 -10.85
C THR A 107 -9.94 -16.34 -9.42
N GLY A 108 -9.90 -15.37 -8.50
CA GLY A 108 -10.21 -15.53 -7.07
C GLY A 108 -9.09 -16.18 -6.24
N VAL A 109 -8.01 -16.62 -6.89
CA VAL A 109 -6.79 -17.12 -6.21
C VAL A 109 -5.80 -15.95 -6.10
N PRO A 110 -5.37 -15.58 -4.88
CA PRO A 110 -4.39 -14.51 -4.71
C PRO A 110 -3.08 -14.80 -5.45
N LYS A 111 -2.57 -13.80 -6.19
CA LYS A 111 -1.32 -13.92 -6.96
C LYS A 111 -0.15 -13.36 -6.15
N PRO A 112 0.96 -14.10 -6.00
CA PRO A 112 2.15 -13.59 -5.32
C PRO A 112 2.89 -12.58 -6.20
N VAL A 113 3.37 -11.52 -5.58
CA VAL A 113 4.19 -10.47 -6.17
C VAL A 113 5.48 -10.37 -5.34
N PRO A 114 6.57 -11.03 -5.79
CA PRO A 114 7.81 -11.08 -5.04
C PRO A 114 8.67 -9.83 -5.27
N PHE A 115 9.37 -9.39 -4.21
CA PHE A 115 10.31 -8.27 -4.24
C PHE A 115 11.63 -8.66 -3.57
N SER A 116 12.73 -8.39 -4.27
CA SER A 116 14.08 -8.59 -3.72
C SER A 116 14.49 -7.48 -2.76
N HIS A 117 15.53 -7.75 -1.97
CA HIS A 117 16.18 -6.73 -1.13
C HIS A 117 16.62 -5.50 -1.94
N ALA A 118 17.16 -5.68 -3.15
CA ALA A 118 17.55 -4.59 -4.04
C ALA A 118 16.36 -3.72 -4.44
N ILE A 119 15.24 -4.34 -4.84
CA ILE A 119 14.05 -3.61 -5.27
C ILE A 119 13.44 -2.83 -4.10
N LEU A 120 13.20 -3.50 -2.96
CA LEU A 120 12.61 -2.86 -1.79
C LEU A 120 13.55 -1.81 -1.19
N GLY A 121 14.83 -2.14 -1.02
CA GLY A 121 15.84 -1.22 -0.49
C GLY A 121 16.05 0.00 -1.38
N GLY A 122 16.05 -0.18 -2.71
CA GLY A 122 16.09 0.91 -3.68
C GLY A 122 14.88 1.84 -3.55
N ARG A 123 13.68 1.26 -3.41
CA ARG A 123 12.45 2.03 -3.18
C ARG A 123 12.49 2.79 -1.86
N ILE A 124 12.93 2.17 -0.76
CA ILE A 124 13.05 2.83 0.55
C ILE A 124 14.00 4.02 0.46
N LYS A 125 15.19 3.84 -0.13
CA LYS A 125 16.19 4.91 -0.30
C LYS A 125 15.67 6.09 -1.13
N ALA A 126 14.74 5.86 -2.06
CA ALA A 126 14.14 6.93 -2.86
C ALA A 126 13.23 7.86 -2.04
N PHE A 127 12.67 7.40 -0.91
CA PHE A 127 11.77 8.20 -0.05
C PHE A 127 12.36 8.53 1.32
N ALA A 128 13.37 7.80 1.77
CA ALA A 128 14.08 8.01 3.02
C ALA A 128 15.49 8.53 2.73
N PRO A 129 15.72 9.86 2.71
CA PRO A 129 17.09 10.37 2.70
C PRO A 129 17.83 9.89 3.95
N ALA A 130 19.17 9.91 3.89
CA ALA A 130 19.99 9.52 5.03
C ALA A 130 19.58 10.34 6.28
N PRO A 131 19.31 9.69 7.42
CA PRO A 131 18.89 10.39 8.62
C PRO A 131 19.96 11.38 9.07
N ASP A 132 19.55 12.60 9.38
CA ASP A 132 20.40 13.61 10.02
C ASP A 132 20.12 13.59 11.53
N PRO A 133 21.07 13.14 12.36
CA PRO A 133 20.88 13.08 13.82
C PRO A 133 20.65 14.45 14.48
N SER A 134 20.95 15.55 13.78
CA SER A 134 20.73 16.92 14.25
C SER A 134 19.35 17.48 13.90
N ALA A 135 18.65 16.86 12.94
CA ALA A 135 17.32 17.25 12.54
C ALA A 135 16.26 16.68 13.51
N PRO A 136 15.14 17.39 13.75
CA PRO A 136 14.02 16.84 14.51
C PRO A 136 13.47 15.57 13.85
N THR A 137 13.25 14.54 14.65
CA THR A 137 12.60 13.30 14.24
C THR A 137 11.18 13.59 13.73
N LEU A 138 10.84 13.13 12.52
CA LEU A 138 9.47 13.20 12.03
C LEU A 138 8.61 12.13 12.71
N VAL A 139 7.34 12.44 12.90
CA VAL A 139 6.35 11.49 13.44
C VAL A 139 5.33 11.19 12.35
N SER A 140 5.23 9.94 11.92
CA SER A 140 4.17 9.46 11.05
C SER A 140 3.22 8.55 11.81
N ILE A 141 2.03 8.31 11.24
CA ILE A 141 1.12 7.27 11.72
C ILE A 141 0.89 6.25 10.60
N SER A 142 1.02 4.97 10.92
CA SER A 142 0.54 3.87 10.08
C SER A 142 -0.78 3.36 10.63
N CYS A 143 -1.84 3.56 9.86
CA CYS A 143 -3.19 3.08 10.16
C CYS A 143 -3.76 2.24 9.01
N VAL A 144 -2.90 1.81 8.08
CA VAL A 144 -3.21 0.90 6.99
C VAL A 144 -2.50 -0.44 7.19
N PRO A 145 -3.09 -1.57 6.79
CA PRO A 145 -2.47 -2.88 7.00
C PRO A 145 -1.15 -3.06 6.26
N PHE A 146 -0.22 -3.81 6.84
CA PHE A 146 1.11 -4.08 6.26
C PHE A 146 1.09 -5.14 5.15
N HIS A 147 0.03 -5.92 5.01
CA HIS A 147 -0.17 -6.79 3.84
C HIS A 147 -0.54 -6.00 2.57
N HIS A 148 -0.72 -4.68 2.68
CA HIS A 148 -0.79 -3.77 1.54
C HIS A 148 0.52 -2.98 1.39
N VAL A 149 0.93 -2.78 0.13
CA VAL A 149 2.20 -2.12 -0.19
C VAL A 149 2.38 -0.74 0.45
N ALA A 150 1.30 0.05 0.57
CA ALA A 150 1.35 1.37 1.17
C ALA A 150 1.74 1.34 2.66
N GLY A 151 1.18 0.38 3.42
CA GLY A 151 1.53 0.21 4.83
C GLY A 151 2.95 -0.29 5.01
N LEU A 152 3.33 -1.33 4.25
CA LEU A 152 4.67 -1.93 4.32
C LEU A 152 5.79 -0.95 3.95
N VAL A 153 5.68 -0.31 2.78
CA VAL A 153 6.70 0.65 2.34
C VAL A 153 6.72 1.88 3.26
N GLY A 154 5.54 2.33 3.71
CA GLY A 154 5.42 3.47 4.62
C GLY A 154 6.17 3.27 5.94
N VAL A 155 6.03 2.09 6.58
CA VAL A 155 6.74 1.80 7.83
C VAL A 155 8.25 1.70 7.60
N PHE A 156 8.70 1.02 6.55
CA PHE A 156 10.13 0.90 6.26
C PHE A 156 10.79 2.23 5.90
N VAL A 157 10.10 3.09 5.14
CA VAL A 157 10.58 4.46 4.85
C VAL A 157 10.68 5.28 6.13
N GLY A 158 9.70 5.17 7.04
CA GLY A 158 9.73 5.82 8.34
C GLY A 158 10.96 5.40 9.15
N LEU A 159 11.14 4.09 9.33
CA LEU A 159 12.25 3.52 10.11
C LEU A 159 13.61 3.82 9.49
N ALA A 160 13.78 3.63 8.18
CA ALA A 160 15.04 3.90 7.49
C ALA A 160 15.44 5.38 7.52
N GLY A 161 14.46 6.28 7.57
CA GLY A 161 14.67 7.72 7.74
C GLY A 161 14.92 8.16 9.19
N GLY A 162 15.03 7.22 10.15
CA GLY A 162 15.21 7.54 11.58
C GLY A 162 14.00 8.19 12.23
N ASN A 163 12.80 8.00 11.68
CA ASN A 163 11.57 8.63 12.12
C ASN A 163 10.81 7.76 13.14
N THR A 164 9.88 8.37 13.88
CA THR A 164 8.92 7.65 14.71
C THR A 164 7.68 7.29 13.90
N VAL A 165 7.26 6.02 13.95
CA VAL A 165 6.01 5.56 13.36
C VAL A 165 5.05 5.17 14.48
N VAL A 166 3.96 5.93 14.64
CA VAL A 166 2.85 5.57 15.53
C VAL A 166 2.02 4.50 14.83
N LEU A 167 1.76 3.38 15.50
CA LEU A 167 0.98 2.29 14.94
C LEU A 167 -0.46 2.35 15.45
N GLN A 168 -1.40 2.34 14.51
CA GLN A 168 -2.80 2.08 14.78
C GLN A 168 -3.19 0.77 14.08
N ARG A 169 -3.22 -0.31 14.86
CA ARG A 169 -3.48 -1.69 14.43
C ARG A 169 -4.70 -1.81 13.52
N ARG A 170 -5.83 -1.26 14.00
CA ARG A 170 -7.07 -1.16 13.25
C ARG A 170 -7.49 0.29 13.16
N PHE A 171 -7.77 0.73 11.93
CA PHE A 171 -8.29 2.06 11.70
C PHE A 171 -9.64 2.26 12.42
N ASP A 172 -9.65 3.27 13.28
CA ASP A 172 -10.80 3.88 13.92
C ASP A 172 -10.58 5.40 13.90
N ALA A 173 -11.57 6.16 13.42
CA ALA A 173 -11.40 7.59 13.22
C ALA A 173 -11.22 8.36 14.54
N GLY A 174 -11.93 7.99 15.60
CA GLY A 174 -11.81 8.63 16.91
C GLY A 174 -10.45 8.39 17.55
N ALA A 175 -9.97 7.15 17.54
CA ALA A 175 -8.63 6.80 18.01
C ALA A 175 -7.54 7.45 17.16
N TRP A 176 -7.74 7.55 15.84
CA TRP A 176 -6.80 8.24 14.95
C TRP A 176 -6.65 9.71 15.34
N LEU A 177 -7.77 10.43 15.56
CA LEU A 177 -7.76 11.82 16.01
C LEU A 177 -6.97 11.99 17.32
N ALA A 178 -7.23 11.11 18.30
CA ALA A 178 -6.54 11.13 19.59
C ALA A 178 -5.04 10.85 19.47
N LEU A 179 -4.63 9.92 18.60
CA LEU A 179 -3.22 9.60 18.35
C LEU A 179 -2.49 10.75 17.64
N VAL A 180 -3.13 11.39 16.67
CA VAL A 180 -2.56 12.55 15.96
C VAL A 180 -2.29 13.69 16.92
N GLU A 181 -3.25 14.03 17.77
CA GLU A 181 -3.11 15.09 18.77
C GLU A 181 -2.03 14.74 19.81
N ARG A 182 -2.08 13.52 20.37
CA ARG A 182 -1.14 13.06 21.40
C ARG A 182 0.30 13.01 20.92
N HIS A 183 0.53 12.49 19.72
CA HIS A 183 1.88 12.26 19.19
C HIS A 183 2.35 13.35 18.23
N ARG A 184 1.51 14.37 17.97
CA ARG A 184 1.77 15.45 17.02
C ARG A 184 2.19 14.92 15.65
N VAL A 185 1.40 13.98 15.13
CA VAL A 185 1.67 13.33 13.83
C VAL A 185 1.79 14.36 12.72
N GLN A 186 2.83 14.22 11.89
CA GLN A 186 3.16 15.14 10.80
C GLN A 186 2.84 14.56 9.42
N ARG A 187 2.91 13.24 9.25
CA ARG A 187 2.71 12.58 7.96
C ARG A 187 1.80 11.37 8.08
N VAL A 188 0.94 11.17 7.10
CA VAL A 188 0.04 10.01 7.06
C VAL A 188 -0.25 9.60 5.62
N PHE A 189 -0.43 8.29 5.40
CA PHE A 189 -1.11 7.77 4.23
C PHE A 189 -2.55 7.38 4.58
N LEU A 190 -3.53 7.82 3.80
CA LEU A 190 -4.94 7.49 3.98
C LEU A 190 -5.57 7.00 2.68
N VAL A 191 -6.47 6.03 2.77
CA VAL A 191 -7.40 5.76 1.67
C VAL A 191 -8.61 6.72 1.74
N PRO A 192 -9.28 7.05 0.63
CA PRO A 192 -10.37 8.03 0.60
C PRO A 192 -11.49 7.75 1.62
N THR A 193 -11.85 6.49 1.84
CA THR A 193 -12.87 6.11 2.82
C THR A 193 -12.43 6.39 4.27
N MET A 194 -11.14 6.26 4.59
CA MET A 194 -10.60 6.64 5.90
C MET A 194 -10.66 8.15 6.09
N LEU A 195 -10.27 8.91 5.06
CA LEU A 195 -10.32 10.37 5.07
C LEU A 195 -11.75 10.87 5.28
N GLN A 196 -12.73 10.28 4.57
CA GLN A 196 -14.15 10.60 4.75
C GLN A 196 -14.61 10.33 6.19
N ARG A 197 -14.26 9.16 6.77
CA ARG A 197 -14.59 8.82 8.16
C ARG A 197 -13.98 9.77 9.18
N ILE A 198 -12.76 10.28 8.95
CA ILE A 198 -12.14 11.29 9.81
C ILE A 198 -12.93 12.60 9.74
N ILE A 199 -13.24 13.07 8.53
CA ILE A 199 -13.95 14.33 8.30
C ILE A 199 -15.37 14.29 8.89
N ASP A 200 -16.04 13.15 8.81
CA ASP A 200 -17.42 13.00 9.33
C ASP A 200 -17.46 12.65 10.82
N HIS A 201 -16.31 12.43 11.47
CA HIS A 201 -16.28 12.04 12.88
C HIS A 201 -16.80 13.19 13.78
N PRO A 202 -17.71 12.93 14.74
CA PRO A 202 -18.31 13.98 15.59
C PRO A 202 -17.30 14.84 16.36
N ASP A 203 -16.15 14.27 16.72
CA ASP A 203 -15.11 14.96 17.49
C ASP A 203 -14.02 15.61 16.63
N VAL A 204 -14.11 15.54 15.29
CA VAL A 204 -13.07 16.08 14.40
C VAL A 204 -12.82 17.58 14.64
N ALA A 205 -13.87 18.34 14.91
CA ALA A 205 -13.80 19.78 15.17
C ALA A 205 -13.13 20.13 16.52
N LYS A 206 -12.97 19.14 17.42
CA LYS A 206 -12.34 19.30 18.72
C LYS A 206 -10.86 18.89 18.72
N ALA A 207 -10.44 18.08 17.75
CA ALA A 207 -9.08 17.56 17.67
C ALA A 207 -8.09 18.61 17.14
N ASP A 208 -6.90 18.68 17.73
CA ASP A 208 -5.80 19.50 17.18
C ASP A 208 -5.04 18.74 16.08
N LEU A 209 -5.37 19.06 14.82
CA LEU A 209 -4.78 18.43 13.63
C LEU A 209 -3.67 19.27 12.98
N ARG A 210 -3.26 20.39 13.58
CA ARG A 210 -2.30 21.35 13.00
C ARG A 210 -0.88 20.80 12.87
N SER A 211 -0.56 19.68 13.53
CA SER A 211 0.73 19.02 13.36
C SER A 211 0.86 18.34 12.01
N VAL A 212 -0.25 17.97 11.37
CA VAL A 212 -0.25 17.26 10.09
C VAL A 212 0.19 18.21 8.97
N GLN A 213 1.28 17.84 8.30
CA GLN A 213 1.91 18.63 7.24
C GLN A 213 1.84 17.95 5.87
N LEU A 214 1.70 16.62 5.82
CA LEU A 214 1.59 15.86 4.58
C LEU A 214 0.55 14.74 4.72
N ILE A 215 -0.43 14.76 3.81
CA ILE A 215 -1.39 13.69 3.63
C ILE A 215 -1.16 13.12 2.23
N THR A 216 -0.64 11.89 2.19
CA THR A 216 -0.62 11.11 0.95
C THR A 216 -1.90 10.28 0.89
N TYR A 217 -2.56 10.22 -0.27
CA TYR A 217 -3.76 9.41 -0.43
C TYR A 217 -3.81 8.71 -1.78
N GLY A 218 -4.52 7.58 -1.84
CA GLY A 218 -4.63 6.77 -3.05
C GLY A 218 -5.31 5.44 -2.80
N ALA A 219 -5.01 4.45 -3.63
CA ALA A 219 -5.58 3.09 -3.62
C ALA A 219 -7.09 2.98 -3.90
N ALA A 220 -7.82 4.10 -3.95
CA ALA A 220 -9.17 4.19 -4.49
C ALA A 220 -9.40 5.60 -5.07
N PRO A 221 -10.41 5.78 -5.93
CA PRO A 221 -10.83 7.10 -6.37
C PRO A 221 -11.22 7.99 -5.18
N ALA A 222 -10.80 9.25 -5.22
CA ALA A 222 -11.23 10.28 -4.28
C ALA A 222 -12.07 11.31 -5.04
N THR A 223 -13.26 11.63 -4.53
CA THR A 223 -14.09 12.67 -5.15
C THR A 223 -13.44 14.05 -4.95
N PRO A 224 -13.54 14.97 -5.91
CA PRO A 224 -13.07 16.34 -5.74
C PRO A 224 -13.64 17.01 -4.47
N GLU A 225 -14.90 16.73 -4.14
CA GLU A 225 -15.61 17.24 -2.97
C GLU A 225 -14.97 16.76 -1.66
N LEU A 226 -14.61 15.49 -1.57
CA LEU A 226 -13.89 14.94 -0.42
C LEU A 226 -12.55 15.66 -0.21
N ILE A 227 -11.78 15.88 -1.28
CA ILE A 227 -10.48 16.54 -1.19
C ILE A 227 -10.62 18.02 -0.79
N VAL A 228 -11.62 18.73 -1.31
CA VAL A 228 -11.92 20.10 -0.89
C VAL A 228 -12.25 20.16 0.60
N ARG A 229 -13.11 19.27 1.09
CA ARG A 229 -13.45 19.18 2.52
C ARG A 229 -12.21 18.84 3.38
N ALA A 230 -11.40 17.89 2.93
CA ALA A 230 -10.18 17.49 3.62
C ALA A 230 -9.19 18.66 3.75
N ARG A 231 -8.94 19.40 2.66
CA ARG A 231 -8.05 20.57 2.68
C ARG A 231 -8.54 21.66 3.63
N GLY A 232 -9.87 21.85 3.74
CA GLY A 232 -10.45 22.75 4.73
C GLY A 232 -10.19 22.34 6.18
N LEU A 233 -10.10 21.03 6.45
CA LEU A 233 -9.84 20.49 7.78
C LEU A 233 -8.35 20.53 8.18
N PHE A 234 -7.44 20.41 7.21
CA PHE A 234 -5.99 20.40 7.43
C PHE A 234 -5.32 21.64 6.82
N PRO A 235 -5.56 22.85 7.36
CA PRO A 235 -5.03 24.08 6.79
C PRO A 235 -3.50 24.09 6.87
N GLY A 236 -2.85 24.02 5.71
CA GLY A 236 -1.38 24.02 5.59
C GLY A 236 -0.76 22.64 5.37
N ALA A 237 -1.55 21.56 5.37
CA ALA A 237 -1.05 20.25 4.95
C ALA A 237 -0.96 20.18 3.42
N ALA A 238 0.15 19.66 2.92
CA ALA A 238 0.28 19.24 1.53
C ALA A 238 -0.57 17.98 1.30
N PHE A 239 -1.28 17.94 0.18
CA PHE A 239 -2.03 16.77 -0.27
C PHE A 239 -1.34 16.19 -1.49
N VAL A 240 -0.97 14.92 -1.43
CA VAL A 240 -0.36 14.21 -2.55
C VAL A 240 -1.21 13.00 -2.90
N GLN A 241 -1.81 13.02 -4.09
CA GLN A 241 -2.46 11.82 -4.62
C GLN A 241 -1.40 10.91 -5.22
N VAL A 242 -1.49 9.61 -4.97
CA VAL A 242 -0.63 8.62 -5.60
C VAL A 242 -1.45 7.57 -6.32
N PHE A 243 -1.00 7.22 -7.52
CA PHE A 243 -1.56 6.15 -8.35
C PHE A 243 -0.49 5.12 -8.70
N GLY A 244 -0.86 3.86 -8.53
CA GLY A 244 0.02 2.71 -8.69
C GLY A 244 -0.61 1.47 -8.05
N GLN A 245 0.11 0.36 -8.09
CA GLN A 245 -0.38 -0.93 -7.66
C GLN A 245 0.71 -1.72 -6.91
N THR A 246 0.38 -2.92 -6.46
CA THR A 246 1.33 -3.78 -5.75
C THR A 246 2.53 -4.09 -6.64
N GLU A 247 2.32 -4.48 -7.90
CA GLU A 247 3.33 -4.85 -8.91
C GLU A 247 4.31 -3.72 -9.25
N THR A 248 3.95 -2.47 -8.93
CA THR A 248 4.83 -1.30 -9.06
C THR A 248 5.42 -0.84 -7.72
N LEU A 249 5.35 -1.66 -6.68
CA LEU A 249 5.77 -1.35 -5.31
C LEU A 249 5.22 0.00 -4.81
N GLY A 250 3.94 0.24 -5.06
CA GLY A 250 3.20 1.44 -4.68
C GLY A 250 3.08 2.48 -5.80
N GLY A 251 2.97 3.75 -5.41
CA GLY A 251 2.70 4.85 -6.36
C GLY A 251 3.83 5.08 -7.37
N VAL A 252 3.45 5.21 -8.64
CA VAL A 252 4.33 5.52 -9.78
C VAL A 252 3.95 6.84 -10.45
N VAL A 253 2.73 7.31 -10.22
CA VAL A 253 2.22 8.61 -10.65
C VAL A 253 1.78 9.36 -9.40
N ALA A 254 2.04 10.67 -9.35
CA ALA A 254 1.60 11.52 -8.25
C ALA A 254 1.10 12.88 -8.72
N LEU A 255 0.07 13.36 -8.03
CA LEU A 255 -0.44 14.73 -8.13
C LEU A 255 -0.01 15.48 -6.87
N GLY A 256 0.88 16.46 -7.03
CA GLY A 256 1.44 17.21 -5.92
C GLY A 256 0.60 18.44 -5.52
N PRO A 257 0.92 19.08 -4.38
CA PRO A 257 0.31 20.33 -3.95
C PRO A 257 0.58 21.51 -4.90
N GLU A 258 1.52 21.41 -5.82
CA GLU A 258 1.79 22.39 -6.88
C GLU A 258 0.78 22.32 -8.03
N ASP A 259 0.00 21.24 -8.12
CA ASP A 259 -0.89 20.94 -9.25
C ASP A 259 -2.36 21.36 -9.00
N GLU A 260 -2.61 22.35 -8.15
CA GLU A 260 -3.95 22.78 -7.70
C GLU A 260 -4.85 23.44 -8.75
N ASP A 261 -4.46 23.42 -10.02
CA ASP A 261 -5.25 24.01 -11.10
C ASP A 261 -6.60 23.28 -11.25
N ALA A 262 -7.68 24.05 -11.35
CA ALA A 262 -9.01 23.51 -11.62
C ALA A 262 -9.05 22.69 -12.92
N ALA A 263 -8.20 23.02 -13.90
CA ALA A 263 -8.07 22.27 -15.16
C ALA A 263 -7.55 20.84 -14.97
N LYS A 264 -6.85 20.57 -13.87
CA LYS A 264 -6.24 19.27 -13.56
C LYS A 264 -7.09 18.42 -12.61
N ARG A 265 -8.29 18.90 -12.24
CA ARG A 265 -9.23 18.15 -11.40
C ARG A 265 -9.58 16.82 -12.05
N GLY A 266 -9.47 15.74 -11.28
CA GLY A 266 -9.70 14.37 -11.74
C GLY A 266 -8.46 13.67 -12.30
N SER A 267 -7.32 14.37 -12.43
CA SER A 267 -6.04 13.73 -12.70
C SER A 267 -5.51 12.99 -11.47
N VAL A 268 -4.77 11.91 -11.69
CA VAL A 268 -3.93 11.26 -10.67
C VAL A 268 -2.48 11.77 -10.67
N GLY A 269 -2.16 12.72 -11.58
CA GLY A 269 -0.90 13.44 -11.64
C GLY A 269 0.05 12.99 -12.75
N LYS A 270 1.35 13.15 -12.51
CA LYS A 270 2.43 12.85 -13.47
C LYS A 270 3.32 11.71 -12.98
N PRO A 271 4.03 11.02 -13.89
CA PRO A 271 5.03 10.02 -13.51
C PRO A 271 6.05 10.59 -12.53
N MET A 272 6.32 9.85 -11.46
CA MET A 272 7.37 10.19 -10.50
C MET A 272 8.76 10.13 -11.16
N ALA A 273 9.75 10.74 -10.52
CA ALA A 273 11.13 10.69 -11.00
C ALA A 273 11.62 9.23 -11.16
N GLY A 274 12.21 8.92 -12.31
CA GLY A 274 12.69 7.57 -12.63
C GLY A 274 11.60 6.56 -13.01
N VAL A 275 10.35 7.01 -13.17
CA VAL A 275 9.24 6.20 -13.69
C VAL A 275 9.02 6.55 -15.17
N GLU A 276 8.90 5.52 -16.00
CA GLU A 276 8.42 5.63 -17.37
C GLU A 276 6.99 5.11 -17.46
N VAL A 277 6.15 5.80 -18.24
CA VAL A 277 4.76 5.39 -18.48
C VAL A 277 4.44 5.40 -19.97
N ARG A 278 3.53 4.50 -20.38
CA ARG A 278 2.92 4.48 -21.71
C ARG A 278 1.41 4.32 -21.56
N VAL A 279 0.66 4.86 -22.51
CA VAL A 279 -0.77 4.62 -22.67
C VAL A 279 -0.92 3.85 -23.98
N VAL A 280 -1.29 2.57 -23.90
CA VAL A 280 -1.11 1.60 -24.98
C VAL A 280 -2.47 1.06 -25.40
N ASP A 281 -2.73 0.99 -26.70
CA ASP A 281 -3.89 0.24 -27.20
C ASP A 281 -3.65 -1.27 -26.90
N PRO A 282 -4.48 -1.90 -26.04
CA PRO A 282 -4.27 -3.28 -25.63
C PRO A 282 -4.43 -4.29 -26.78
N ALA A 283 -5.06 -3.91 -27.90
CA ALA A 283 -5.22 -4.77 -29.07
C ALA A 283 -3.98 -4.79 -29.98
N THR A 284 -3.29 -3.65 -30.10
CA THR A 284 -2.16 -3.48 -31.03
C THR A 284 -0.80 -3.44 -30.34
N GLY A 285 -0.75 -3.10 -29.05
CA GLY A 285 0.50 -2.89 -28.30
C GLY A 285 1.22 -1.58 -28.64
N VAL A 286 0.57 -0.69 -29.39
CA VAL A 286 1.08 0.61 -29.84
C VAL A 286 0.56 1.72 -28.93
N ASP A 287 1.36 2.78 -28.74
CA ASP A 287 0.94 3.94 -27.96
C ASP A 287 -0.21 4.67 -28.65
N VAL A 288 -1.23 5.04 -27.89
CA VAL A 288 -2.33 5.88 -28.38
C VAL A 288 -1.90 7.35 -28.38
N ALA A 289 -2.65 8.20 -29.10
CA ALA A 289 -2.38 9.63 -29.07
C ALA A 289 -2.75 10.26 -27.71
N ASP A 290 -2.13 11.38 -27.35
CA ASP A 290 -2.57 12.16 -26.19
C ASP A 290 -4.05 12.53 -26.34
N GLY A 291 -4.82 12.37 -25.27
CA GLY A 291 -6.27 12.54 -25.26
C GLY A 291 -7.06 11.25 -25.54
N GLU A 292 -6.44 10.20 -26.04
CA GLU A 292 -7.10 8.90 -26.22
C GLU A 292 -6.94 8.00 -24.98
N VAL A 293 -7.92 7.12 -24.77
CA VAL A 293 -7.90 6.14 -23.68
C VAL A 293 -7.16 4.88 -24.13
N GLY A 294 -6.24 4.40 -23.30
CA GLY A 294 -5.57 3.11 -23.49
C GLY A 294 -5.17 2.47 -22.16
N GLU A 295 -4.56 1.29 -22.23
CA GLU A 295 -4.03 0.55 -21.08
C GLU A 295 -2.80 1.27 -20.51
N PHE A 296 -2.80 1.53 -19.21
CA PHE A 296 -1.65 2.13 -18.52
C PHE A 296 -0.54 1.11 -18.32
N TRP A 297 0.63 1.40 -18.89
CA TRP A 297 1.84 0.59 -18.72
C TRP A 297 2.87 1.41 -17.96
N ALA A 298 3.51 0.82 -16.95
CA ALA A 298 4.53 1.48 -16.15
C ALA A 298 5.81 0.65 -16.06
N ARG A 299 6.96 1.33 -16.07
CA ARG A 299 8.26 0.73 -15.81
C ARG A 299 9.03 1.62 -14.86
N ALA A 300 9.64 1.01 -13.85
CA ALA A 300 10.51 1.70 -12.92
C ALA A 300 11.54 0.72 -12.32
N PRO A 301 12.65 1.19 -11.74
CA PRO A 301 13.64 0.32 -11.10
C PRO A 301 13.08 -0.56 -9.96
N HIS A 302 11.89 -0.22 -9.46
CA HIS A 302 11.25 -0.88 -8.33
C HIS A 302 10.00 -1.69 -8.72
N THR A 303 9.80 -1.97 -10.01
CA THR A 303 8.73 -2.88 -10.46
C THR A 303 9.07 -4.33 -10.12
N ALA A 304 8.05 -5.14 -9.84
CA ALA A 304 8.22 -6.55 -9.45
C ALA A 304 8.90 -7.41 -10.53
N THR A 305 8.75 -7.04 -11.80
CA THR A 305 9.42 -7.70 -12.92
C THR A 305 10.19 -6.68 -13.78
N PRO A 306 11.25 -7.13 -14.49
CA PRO A 306 11.89 -6.31 -15.50
C PRO A 306 10.95 -5.99 -16.65
N GLY A 307 10.93 -4.73 -17.09
CA GLY A 307 10.14 -4.30 -18.26
C GLY A 307 8.86 -3.56 -17.90
N TRP A 308 7.87 -3.63 -18.78
CA TRP A 308 6.60 -2.92 -18.64
C TRP A 308 5.61 -3.75 -17.81
N ILE A 309 5.14 -3.18 -16.71
CA ILE A 309 3.96 -3.67 -15.98
C ILE A 309 2.72 -3.19 -16.71
N ARG A 310 1.93 -4.15 -17.19
CA ARG A 310 0.61 -3.96 -17.75
C ARG A 310 -0.41 -3.89 -16.62
N SER A 311 -0.91 -2.70 -16.32
CA SER A 311 -1.74 -2.49 -15.13
C SER A 311 -3.15 -3.07 -15.22
N GLY A 312 -3.68 -3.22 -16.44
CA GLY A 312 -5.11 -3.43 -16.67
C GLY A 312 -5.99 -2.21 -16.35
N ASP A 313 -5.42 -1.10 -15.89
CA ASP A 313 -6.11 0.18 -15.71
C ASP A 313 -6.19 0.90 -17.06
N LEU A 314 -7.36 1.47 -17.36
CA LEU A 314 -7.55 2.34 -18.52
C LEU A 314 -7.31 3.78 -18.08
N VAL A 315 -6.51 4.50 -18.87
CA VAL A 315 -6.20 5.90 -18.59
C VAL A 315 -6.16 6.71 -19.88
N ARG A 316 -6.32 8.02 -19.72
CA ARG A 316 -6.02 9.02 -20.74
C ARG A 316 -4.86 9.88 -20.26
N ARG A 317 -3.91 10.16 -21.14
CA ARG A 317 -2.84 11.14 -20.92
C ARG A 317 -3.19 12.43 -21.64
N ASP A 318 -3.03 13.59 -20.99
CA ASP A 318 -3.14 14.88 -21.68
C ASP A 318 -1.81 15.38 -22.25
N ALA A 319 -1.86 16.45 -23.04
CA ALA A 319 -0.69 17.04 -23.69
C ALA A 319 0.37 17.57 -22.69
N GLU A 320 0.01 17.81 -21.43
CA GLU A 320 0.93 18.22 -20.37
C GLU A 320 1.53 17.03 -19.61
N GLY A 321 1.07 15.80 -19.93
CA GLY A 321 1.53 14.56 -19.34
C GLY A 321 0.78 14.13 -18.07
N TYR A 322 -0.33 14.78 -17.73
CA TYR A 322 -1.18 14.35 -16.63
C TYR A 322 -2.00 13.12 -17.03
N ILE A 323 -2.14 12.20 -16.09
CA ILE A 323 -2.86 10.93 -16.26
C ILE A 323 -4.24 11.06 -15.62
N TYR A 324 -5.28 10.60 -16.32
CA TYR A 324 -6.67 10.56 -15.85
C TYR A 324 -7.14 9.12 -15.94
N VAL A 325 -7.63 8.58 -14.83
CA VAL A 325 -8.13 7.21 -14.76
C VAL A 325 -9.52 7.12 -15.38
N ALA A 326 -9.72 6.14 -16.25
CA ALA A 326 -10.94 5.89 -17.03
C ALA A 326 -11.47 4.46 -16.79
N GLY A 327 -11.25 3.92 -15.59
CA GLY A 327 -11.72 2.59 -15.20
C GLY A 327 -10.70 1.46 -15.38
N ARG A 328 -11.20 0.22 -15.38
CA ARG A 328 -10.39 -1.01 -15.54
C ARG A 328 -10.90 -1.84 -16.69
N MET A 329 -9.97 -2.47 -17.41
CA MET A 329 -10.30 -3.40 -18.50
C MET A 329 -11.20 -4.56 -18.05
N SER A 330 -11.01 -5.05 -16.82
CA SER A 330 -11.82 -6.15 -16.27
C SER A 330 -13.26 -5.76 -15.95
N ASP A 331 -13.52 -4.46 -15.77
CA ASP A 331 -14.78 -3.97 -15.21
C ASP A 331 -15.72 -3.46 -16.31
N VAL A 332 -15.22 -3.35 -17.55
CA VAL A 332 -16.01 -2.93 -18.72
C VAL A 332 -17.16 -3.91 -18.96
N ILE A 333 -18.39 -3.42 -18.83
CA ILE A 333 -19.61 -4.18 -19.08
C ILE A 333 -19.85 -4.22 -20.59
N ASN A 334 -19.88 -5.43 -21.15
CA ASN A 334 -20.21 -5.64 -22.56
C ASN A 334 -21.69 -5.99 -22.69
N ARG A 335 -22.51 -5.09 -23.23
CA ARG A 335 -23.96 -5.31 -23.40
C ARG A 335 -24.45 -4.79 -24.74
N GLY A 336 -25.10 -5.68 -25.50
CA GLY A 336 -25.66 -5.31 -26.82
C GLY A 336 -24.62 -4.94 -27.88
N GLY A 337 -23.35 -5.32 -27.70
CA GLY A 337 -22.24 -4.93 -28.58
C GLY A 337 -21.51 -3.66 -28.16
N GLU A 338 -22.01 -2.96 -27.14
CA GLU A 338 -21.41 -1.74 -26.61
C GLU A 338 -20.56 -2.05 -25.37
N LYS A 339 -19.46 -1.28 -25.22
CA LYS A 339 -18.61 -1.27 -24.03
C LYS A 339 -19.07 -0.15 -23.12
N ILE A 340 -19.50 -0.48 -21.91
CA ILE A 340 -20.00 0.46 -20.92
C ILE A 340 -18.97 0.52 -19.78
N ASP A 341 -18.47 1.71 -19.47
CA ASP A 341 -17.63 1.95 -18.30
C ASP A 341 -18.52 2.16 -17.07
N PRO A 342 -18.45 1.28 -16.04
CA PRO A 342 -19.19 1.48 -14.80
C PRO A 342 -18.92 2.84 -14.14
N ALA A 343 -17.70 3.35 -14.23
CA ALA A 343 -17.32 4.62 -13.59
C ALA A 343 -18.05 5.82 -14.21
N GLU A 344 -18.35 5.80 -15.51
CA GLU A 344 -19.15 6.84 -16.17
C GLU A 344 -20.59 6.85 -15.63
N VAL A 345 -21.18 5.68 -15.46
CA VAL A 345 -22.54 5.52 -14.91
C VAL A 345 -22.57 5.95 -13.44
N GLU A 346 -21.58 5.52 -12.66
CA GLU A 346 -21.42 5.92 -11.26
C GLU A 346 -21.32 7.43 -11.12
N ALA A 347 -20.50 8.11 -11.94
CA ALA A 347 -20.34 9.56 -11.90
C ALA A 347 -21.67 10.31 -12.15
N VAL A 348 -22.51 9.83 -13.08
CA VAL A 348 -23.84 10.40 -13.34
C VAL A 348 -24.78 10.19 -12.16
N LEU A 349 -24.78 9.00 -11.56
CA LEU A 349 -25.62 8.68 -10.40
C LEU A 349 -25.19 9.45 -9.15
N TRP A 350 -23.89 9.62 -8.94
CA TRP A 350 -23.30 10.37 -7.83
C TRP A 350 -23.75 11.84 -7.83
N ALA A 351 -23.98 12.44 -9.00
CA ALA A 351 -24.43 13.83 -9.10
C ALA A 351 -25.86 14.06 -8.57
N HIS A 352 -26.63 12.99 -8.30
CA HIS A 352 -27.98 13.10 -7.79
C HIS A 352 -27.99 13.31 -6.27
N LYS A 353 -28.54 14.44 -5.81
CA LYS A 353 -28.55 14.87 -4.38
C LYS A 353 -29.09 13.86 -3.36
N ASP A 354 -29.95 12.93 -3.79
CA ASP A 354 -30.57 11.93 -2.91
C ASP A 354 -29.79 10.59 -2.90
N VAL A 355 -28.68 10.50 -3.65
CA VAL A 355 -27.79 9.33 -3.66
C VAL A 355 -26.69 9.53 -2.62
N ALA A 356 -26.62 8.60 -1.66
CA ALA A 356 -25.60 8.63 -0.61
C ALA A 356 -24.31 7.90 -1.01
N ASP A 357 -24.43 6.84 -1.81
CA ASP A 357 -23.32 6.05 -2.36
C ASP A 357 -23.81 5.25 -3.58
N VAL A 358 -22.91 4.81 -4.46
CA VAL A 358 -23.24 4.06 -5.68
C VAL A 358 -22.14 3.09 -6.08
N ALA A 359 -22.55 1.94 -6.62
CA ALA A 359 -21.69 0.99 -7.31
C ALA A 359 -22.43 0.41 -8.53
N VAL A 360 -21.74 0.23 -9.65
CA VAL A 360 -22.27 -0.37 -10.88
C VAL A 360 -21.42 -1.59 -11.23
N ALA A 361 -22.05 -2.76 -11.44
CA ALA A 361 -21.37 -4.03 -11.72
C ALA A 361 -22.17 -4.91 -12.69
#